data_AF-A0A8T4R546-F1
#
_entry.id   AF-A0A8T4R546-F1
#
_cell.length_a   1.000
_cell.length_b   1.000
_cell.length_c   1.000
_cell.angle_alpha   90.00
_cell.angle_beta   90.00
_cell.angle_gamma   90.00
#
_symmetry.space_group_name_H-M   'P 1'
#
loop_
_entity.id
_entity.type
_entity.pdbx_description
1 polymer ?
#
loop_
_entity_poly.entity_id
_entity_poly.type
_entity_poly.pdbx_seq_one_letter_code
_entity_poly.pdbx_strand_id
1 'polypeptide(L)'
;MLDSKDNIKDDSKDNSKDDSTYDGTCGSTYSSKDDPKDSKQKLLIHLGMGGHTSQISRVVNLLGPRYNYEYLLGDDDKTSEAKISFLGKIYRAKNPRLMEDSSVIKVAFKMIPATISLIKILVKSRPTAILSAGPSLAIPLFWLAKIMGIKIIFVESWVRVHHKSQTGKLVYPVSDMFFVQWPTMKEVYPKAIYAGRLS
;
A
#
# COMPACT_ATOMS: atom_id res chain seq x y z
N MET A 1 -24.64 -65.74 -42.00
CA MET A 1 -25.20 -65.49 -43.35
C MET A 1 -25.22 -63.99 -43.52
N LEU A 2 -24.29 -63.48 -44.35
CA LEU A 2 -24.17 -62.13 -44.94
C LEU A 2 -23.89 -60.95 -43.97
N ASP A 3 -22.66 -60.41 -43.93
CA ASP A 3 -22.06 -59.34 -44.80
C ASP A 3 -22.42 -57.94 -44.25
N SER A 4 -21.58 -56.91 -44.08
CA SER A 4 -20.30 -56.48 -44.68
C SER A 4 -19.60 -55.54 -43.66
N LYS A 5 -18.26 -55.50 -43.51
CA LYS A 5 -17.29 -54.67 -44.27
C LYS A 5 -17.86 -53.25 -44.55
N ASP A 6 -17.27 -52.17 -44.05
CA ASP A 6 -16.01 -51.65 -44.58
C ASP A 6 -15.21 -50.77 -43.61
N ASN A 7 -13.91 -50.82 -43.86
CA ASN A 7 -12.81 -50.16 -43.19
C ASN A 7 -12.08 -49.33 -44.26
N ILE A 8 -11.92 -48.02 -44.07
CA ILE A 8 -11.00 -47.14 -44.80
C ILE A 8 -10.50 -46.16 -43.72
N LYS A 9 -9.35 -46.32 -43.06
CA LYS A 9 -7.94 -46.30 -43.50
C LYS A 9 -7.59 -45.15 -44.44
N ASP A 10 -6.89 -44.16 -43.89
CA ASP A 10 -5.59 -43.70 -44.39
C ASP A 10 -4.88 -43.01 -43.20
N ASP A 11 -3.78 -43.57 -42.69
CA ASP A 11 -2.41 -43.40 -43.18
C ASP A 11 -1.89 -42.00 -42.84
N SER A 12 -0.72 -41.79 -42.24
CA SER A 12 0.32 -42.65 -41.68
C SER A 12 1.32 -41.70 -41.02
N LYS A 13 1.86 -42.11 -39.86
CA LYS A 13 3.23 -41.90 -39.34
C LYS A 13 4.00 -40.65 -39.79
N ASP A 14 4.52 -39.88 -38.83
CA ASP A 14 5.98 -39.89 -38.58
C ASP A 14 6.38 -39.36 -37.19
N ASN A 15 7.53 -39.89 -36.77
CA ASN A 15 8.37 -39.65 -35.61
C ASN A 15 8.68 -38.18 -35.29
N SER A 16 8.95 -37.87 -34.03
CA SER A 16 10.34 -37.66 -33.56
C SER A 16 10.41 -37.36 -32.07
N LYS A 17 11.48 -37.86 -31.46
CA LYS A 17 12.02 -37.48 -30.14
C LYS A 17 12.49 -36.01 -30.19
N ASP A 18 12.59 -35.39 -29.01
CA ASP A 18 13.51 -34.32 -28.58
C ASP A 18 12.94 -33.80 -27.24
N ASP A 19 13.40 -34.19 -26.05
CA ASP A 19 14.70 -33.91 -25.40
C ASP A 19 15.09 -32.43 -25.43
N SER A 20 14.53 -31.63 -24.51
CA SER A 20 15.23 -30.47 -23.96
C SER A 20 14.57 -29.96 -22.67
N THR A 21 15.33 -30.10 -21.59
CA THR A 21 15.32 -29.27 -20.38
C THR A 21 15.03 -27.78 -20.67
N TYR A 22 14.03 -27.22 -20.01
CA TYR A 22 13.90 -25.76 -19.83
C TYR A 22 14.36 -25.39 -18.41
N ASP A 23 15.67 -25.18 -18.27
CA ASP A 23 16.23 -24.18 -17.36
C ASP A 23 15.95 -22.81 -18.00
N GLY A 24 15.27 -21.95 -17.24
CA GLY A 24 14.89 -20.60 -17.64
C GLY A 24 15.20 -19.61 -16.54
N THR A 25 16.47 -19.55 -16.15
CA THR A 25 17.07 -18.39 -15.48
C THR A 25 16.83 -17.10 -16.25
N CYS A 26 15.73 -16.40 -15.98
CA CYS A 26 15.55 -15.01 -16.41
C CYS A 26 16.08 -14.06 -15.33
N GLY A 27 17.41 -14.05 -15.20
CA GLY A 27 18.12 -12.94 -14.59
C GLY A 27 18.00 -11.73 -15.51
N SER A 28 17.08 -10.82 -15.23
CA SER A 28 17.16 -9.48 -15.81
C SER A 28 18.30 -8.75 -15.12
N THR A 29 19.44 -8.69 -15.79
CA THR A 29 20.58 -7.84 -15.47
C THR A 29 20.13 -6.39 -15.52
N TYR A 30 19.79 -5.82 -14.36
CA TYR A 30 19.68 -4.37 -14.21
C TYR A 30 21.09 -3.79 -14.38
N SER A 31 21.35 -3.31 -15.60
CA SER A 31 22.54 -2.55 -15.94
C SER A 31 22.62 -1.31 -15.05
N SER A 32 23.51 -1.38 -14.07
CA SER A 32 23.87 -0.33 -13.14
C SER A 32 24.75 0.70 -13.84
N LYS A 33 24.14 1.64 -14.58
CA LYS A 33 24.83 2.87 -14.99
C LYS A 33 23.92 4.09 -14.88
N ASP A 34 24.40 5.00 -14.03
CA ASP A 34 24.16 6.44 -13.91
C ASP A 34 23.21 6.96 -12.79
N ASP A 35 23.86 7.65 -11.83
CA ASP A 35 23.40 8.83 -11.05
C ASP A 35 22.55 8.70 -9.76
N PRO A 36 22.57 9.69 -8.84
CA PRO A 36 23.68 10.39 -8.20
C PRO A 36 23.55 10.33 -6.65
N LYS A 37 24.65 10.15 -5.91
CA LYS A 37 24.72 10.23 -4.43
C LYS A 37 23.58 9.48 -3.71
N ASP A 38 23.74 8.15 -3.61
CA ASP A 38 22.83 7.15 -3.01
C ASP A 38 22.27 7.56 -1.62
N SER A 39 21.27 8.44 -1.63
CA SER A 39 20.40 8.68 -0.50
C SER A 39 19.02 8.21 -0.92
N LYS A 40 18.73 6.94 -0.62
CA LYS A 40 17.41 6.36 -0.85
C LYS A 40 16.34 7.32 -0.35
N GLN A 41 15.32 7.55 -1.18
CA GLN A 41 14.20 8.42 -0.81
C GLN A 41 13.58 7.95 0.51
N LYS A 42 13.24 8.91 1.36
CA LYS A 42 12.69 8.63 2.68
C LYS A 42 11.18 8.52 2.61
N LEU A 43 10.65 7.39 3.05
CA LEU A 43 9.23 7.08 3.06
C LEU A 43 8.75 6.92 4.50
N LEU A 44 7.81 7.78 4.93
CA LEU A 44 7.15 7.65 6.22
C LEU A 44 5.93 6.75 6.10
N ILE A 45 5.97 5.62 6.80
CA ILE A 45 4.91 4.61 6.81
C ILE A 45 4.03 4.84 8.02
N HIS A 46 2.78 5.22 7.81
CA HIS A 46 1.80 5.29 8.88
C HIS A 46 1.07 3.96 9.04
N LEU A 47 1.37 3.26 10.14
CA LEU A 47 0.78 1.98 10.50
C LEU A 47 -0.40 2.21 11.44
N GLY A 48 -1.61 1.95 10.94
CA GLY A 48 -2.83 1.96 11.75
C GLY A 48 -3.10 0.59 12.37
N MET A 49 -3.73 0.55 13.55
CA MET A 49 -3.98 -0.71 14.27
C MET A 49 -4.70 -1.79 13.45
N GLY A 50 -4.35 -3.06 13.69
CA GLY A 50 -5.08 -4.22 13.17
C GLY A 50 -4.84 -4.51 11.68
N GLY A 51 -5.93 -4.68 10.92
CA GLY A 51 -5.90 -5.08 9.51
C GLY A 51 -5.21 -4.06 8.59
N HIS A 52 -5.25 -2.77 8.93
CA HIS A 52 -4.60 -1.71 8.16
C HIS A 52 -3.07 -1.82 8.18
N THR A 53 -2.46 -2.17 9.32
CA THR A 53 -1.02 -2.47 9.39
C THR A 53 -0.67 -3.67 8.53
N SER A 54 -1.47 -4.73 8.58
CA SER A 54 -1.25 -5.90 7.75
C SER A 54 -1.30 -5.58 6.24
N GLN A 55 -2.16 -4.66 5.83
CA GLN A 55 -2.24 -4.19 4.46
C GLN A 55 -0.99 -3.38 4.08
N ILE A 56 -0.59 -2.40 4.91
CA ILE A 56 0.59 -1.56 4.61
C ILE A 56 1.90 -2.34 4.67
N SER A 57 2.06 -3.26 5.63
CA SER A 57 3.25 -4.11 5.73
C SER A 57 3.47 -4.93 4.46
N ARG A 58 2.40 -5.45 3.83
CA ARG A 58 2.50 -6.13 2.53
C ARG A 58 2.99 -5.21 1.43
N VAL A 59 2.43 -4.01 1.33
CA VAL A 59 2.88 -3.01 0.34
C VAL A 59 4.36 -2.67 0.57
N VAL A 60 4.77 -2.47 1.81
CA VAL A 60 6.17 -2.20 2.16
C VAL A 60 7.08 -3.38 1.75
N ASN A 61 6.67 -4.62 1.99
CA ASN A 61 7.40 -5.82 1.55
C ASN A 61 7.57 -5.89 0.03
N LEU A 62 6.53 -5.54 -0.73
CA LEU A 62 6.60 -5.48 -2.21
C LEU A 62 7.55 -4.38 -2.70
N LEU A 63 7.65 -3.26 -1.98
CA LEU A 63 8.61 -2.19 -2.30
C LEU A 63 10.07 -2.62 -2.05
N GLY A 64 10.31 -3.61 -1.19
CA GLY A 64 11.64 -4.15 -0.90
C GLY A 64 12.57 -3.15 -0.22
N PRO A 65 13.89 -3.39 -0.18
CA PRO A 65 14.86 -2.51 0.50
C PRO A 65 15.22 -1.22 -0.30
N ARG A 66 14.34 -0.78 -1.22
CA ARG A 66 14.59 0.33 -2.16
C ARG A 66 14.53 1.71 -1.52
N TYR A 67 13.84 1.84 -0.40
CA TYR A 67 13.58 3.11 0.29
C TYR A 67 14.15 3.13 1.70
N ASN A 68 14.34 4.33 2.24
CA ASN A 68 14.62 4.52 3.65
C ASN A 68 13.30 4.64 4.40
N TYR A 69 12.93 3.60 5.13
CA TYR A 69 11.66 3.53 5.85
C TYR A 69 11.78 4.21 7.22
N GLU A 70 10.81 5.07 7.52
CA GLU A 70 10.51 5.51 8.88
C GLU A 70 9.06 5.15 9.18
N TYR A 71 8.72 4.89 10.44
CA TYR A 71 7.40 4.40 10.82
C TYR A 71 6.73 5.34 11.81
N LEU A 72 5.44 5.59 11.61
CA LEU A 72 4.58 6.31 12.53
C LEU A 72 3.51 5.35 13.06
N LEU A 73 3.48 5.18 14.38
CA LEU A 73 2.53 4.34 15.09
C LEU A 73 1.76 5.13 16.16
N GLY A 74 0.60 4.61 16.56
CA GLY A 74 -0.06 5.01 17.80
C GLY A 74 0.82 4.69 19.02
N ASP A 75 0.70 5.48 20.08
CA ASP A 75 1.40 5.25 21.34
C ASP A 75 0.95 3.96 22.04
N ASP A 76 -0.29 3.54 21.84
CA ASP A 76 -0.86 2.29 22.34
C ASP A 76 -0.61 1.06 21.45
N ASP A 77 -0.02 1.24 20.26
CA ASP A 77 0.16 0.17 19.30
C ASP A 77 1.55 -0.48 19.41
N LYS A 78 1.62 -1.60 20.16
CA LYS A 78 2.80 -2.47 20.24
C LYS A 78 2.77 -3.61 19.22
N THR A 79 1.58 -4.03 18.79
CA THR A 79 1.40 -5.20 17.93
C THR A 79 1.79 -4.91 16.49
N SER A 80 1.59 -3.67 16.03
CA SER A 80 1.94 -3.29 14.65
C SER A 80 3.45 -3.14 14.44
N GLU A 81 4.21 -2.86 15.50
CA GLU A 81 5.68 -2.81 15.44
C GLU A 81 6.27 -4.18 15.05
N ALA A 82 5.66 -5.29 15.51
CA ALA A 82 6.08 -6.64 15.15
C ALA A 82 5.90 -6.98 13.65
N LYS A 83 5.18 -6.14 12.88
CA LYS A 83 4.93 -6.33 11.44
C LYS A 83 5.87 -5.48 10.57
N ILE A 84 6.84 -4.80 11.18
CA ILE A 84 7.85 -4.03 10.48
C ILE A 84 8.86 -4.98 9.84
N SER A 85 8.98 -4.90 8.51
CA SER A 85 9.84 -5.80 7.74
C SER A 85 11.22 -5.23 7.43
N PHE A 86 11.37 -3.90 7.42
CA PHE A 86 12.64 -3.22 7.20
C PHE A 86 12.97 -2.30 8.37
N LEU A 87 14.22 -2.32 8.83
CA LEU A 87 14.68 -1.45 9.92
C LEU A 87 14.50 0.02 9.54
N GLY A 88 13.99 0.78 10.51
CA GLY A 88 13.66 2.18 10.30
C GLY A 88 13.35 2.86 11.63
N LYS A 89 13.46 4.18 11.63
CA LYS A 89 13.17 4.96 12.84
C LYS A 89 11.68 4.97 13.12
N ILE A 90 11.32 4.72 14.38
CA ILE A 90 9.94 4.67 14.84
C ILE A 90 9.59 5.96 15.57
N TYR A 91 8.48 6.57 15.16
CA TYR A 91 7.82 7.67 15.84
C TYR A 91 6.49 7.20 16.40
N ARG A 92 6.18 7.68 17.60
CA ARG A 92 4.91 7.41 18.26
C ARG A 92 4.16 8.72 18.43
N ALA A 93 2.90 8.72 18.02
CA ALA A 93 2.00 9.83 18.23
C ALA A 93 0.83 9.35 19.08
N LYS A 94 0.40 10.20 20.02
CA LYS A 94 -0.77 9.90 20.84
C LYS A 94 -1.97 9.70 19.94
N ASN A 95 -2.58 8.52 19.98
CA ASN A 95 -3.78 8.26 19.21
C ASN A 95 -4.97 8.82 20.00
N PRO A 96 -5.63 9.90 19.52
CA PRO A 96 -6.88 10.31 20.12
C PRO A 96 -7.87 9.21 19.82
N ARG A 97 -8.12 8.33 20.80
CA ARG A 97 -9.20 7.35 20.73
C ARG A 97 -10.49 8.14 20.55
N LEU A 98 -10.96 8.18 19.31
CA LEU A 98 -12.26 8.72 18.95
C LEU A 98 -13.30 7.71 19.44
N MET A 99 -13.52 7.70 20.75
CA MET A 99 -14.78 7.23 21.29
C MET A 99 -15.87 8.13 20.69
N GLU A 100 -17.01 7.54 20.42
CA GLU A 100 -18.16 8.03 19.65
C GLU A 100 -18.78 9.31 20.24
N ASP A 101 -17.99 10.39 20.30
CA ASP A 101 -18.43 11.71 20.71
C ASP A 101 -19.15 12.34 19.52
N SER A 102 -20.46 12.59 19.66
CA SER A 102 -21.31 13.21 18.63
C SER A 102 -20.88 14.63 18.24
N SER A 103 -20.01 15.26 19.03
CA SER A 103 -19.57 16.65 18.83
C SER A 103 -18.24 16.73 18.08
N VAL A 104 -18.31 17.06 16.78
CA VAL A 104 -17.14 17.27 15.91
C VAL A 104 -16.13 18.29 16.46
N ILE A 105 -16.60 19.29 17.20
CA ILE A 105 -15.77 20.32 17.83
C ILE A 105 -14.91 19.71 18.96
N LYS A 106 -15.51 18.87 19.81
CA LYS A 106 -14.76 18.19 20.90
C LYS A 106 -13.73 17.23 20.33
N VAL A 107 -14.09 16.50 19.27
CA VAL A 107 -13.18 15.65 18.51
C VAL A 107 -12.01 16.50 17.99
N ALA A 108 -12.27 17.62 17.33
CA ALA A 108 -11.22 18.50 16.81
C ALA A 108 -10.29 19.02 17.92
N PHE A 109 -10.81 19.44 19.07
CA PHE A 109 -10.00 19.86 20.21
C PHE A 109 -9.13 18.71 20.76
N LYS A 110 -9.67 17.49 20.84
CA LYS A 110 -8.90 16.28 21.23
C LYS A 110 -7.80 15.94 20.20
N MET A 111 -7.94 16.33 18.95
CA MET A 111 -6.92 16.13 17.90
C MET A 111 -5.75 17.12 18.02
N ILE A 112 -5.91 18.30 18.60
CA ILE A 112 -4.84 19.33 18.67
C ILE A 112 -3.50 18.79 19.19
N PRO A 113 -3.40 18.13 20.36
CA PRO A 113 -2.13 17.62 20.84
C PRO A 113 -1.53 16.56 19.91
N ALA A 114 -2.37 15.72 19.29
CA ALA A 114 -1.92 14.75 18.31
C ALA A 114 -1.35 15.47 17.07
N THR A 115 -2.06 16.47 16.55
CA THR A 115 -1.63 17.29 15.41
C THR A 115 -0.29 17.99 15.68
N ILE A 116 -0.09 18.58 16.86
CA ILE A 116 1.20 19.20 17.24
C ILE A 116 2.33 18.17 17.25
N SER A 117 2.06 16.96 17.76
CA SER A 117 3.04 15.86 17.72
C SER A 117 3.38 15.47 16.29
N LEU A 118 2.37 15.36 15.41
CA LEU A 118 2.58 15.07 13.99
C LEU A 118 3.43 16.13 13.29
N ILE A 119 3.19 17.42 13.56
CA ILE A 119 4.03 18.51 13.02
C ILE A 119 5.49 18.31 13.42
N LYS A 120 5.77 18.06 14.71
CA LYS A 120 7.14 17.81 15.20
C LYS A 120 7.78 16.61 14.51
N ILE A 121 7.02 15.54 14.29
CA ILE A 121 7.48 14.34 13.59
C ILE A 121 7.79 14.65 12.13
N LEU A 122 6.91 15.32 11.40
CA LEU A 122 7.11 15.67 9.99
C LEU A 122 8.31 16.60 9.80
N VAL A 123 8.49 17.60 10.68
CA VAL A 123 9.62 18.53 10.64
C VAL A 123 10.96 17.82 10.95
N LYS A 124 10.93 16.82 11.85
CA LYS A 124 12.12 16.03 12.24
C LYS A 124 12.48 14.95 11.21
N SER A 125 11.47 14.27 10.67
CA SER A 125 11.62 13.19 9.69
C SER A 125 11.95 13.73 8.31
N ARG A 126 11.26 14.80 7.87
CA ARG A 126 11.30 15.36 6.51
C ARG A 126 11.18 14.28 5.44
N PRO A 127 10.11 13.46 5.45
CA PRO A 127 9.95 12.41 4.47
C PRO A 127 9.63 13.00 3.10
N THR A 128 10.04 12.29 2.04
CA THR A 128 9.69 12.65 0.66
C THR A 128 8.23 12.30 0.37
N ALA A 129 7.75 11.20 0.96
CA ALA A 129 6.37 10.75 0.81
C ALA A 129 5.86 10.08 2.10
N ILE A 130 4.53 10.02 2.25
CA ILE A 130 3.84 9.31 3.31
C ILE A 130 2.94 8.24 2.69
N LEU A 131 3.01 7.01 3.23
CA LEU A 131 2.15 5.90 2.84
C LEU A 131 1.22 5.50 4.00
N SER A 132 -0.09 5.39 3.77
CA SER A 132 -1.04 4.89 4.76
C SER A 132 -2.27 4.22 4.16
N ALA A 133 -2.88 3.29 4.90
CA ALA A 133 -4.13 2.61 4.52
C ALA A 133 -5.24 2.67 5.58
N GLY A 134 -5.05 3.42 6.67
CA GLY A 134 -5.88 3.32 7.86
C GLY A 134 -6.56 4.62 8.31
N PRO A 135 -7.62 4.52 9.13
CA PRO A 135 -8.20 5.66 9.84
C PRO A 135 -7.29 6.15 10.98
N SER A 136 -7.80 7.07 11.81
CA SER A 136 -7.12 7.71 12.93
C SER A 136 -6.24 8.90 12.51
N LEU A 137 -4.91 8.79 12.61
CA LEU A 137 -4.01 9.92 12.41
C LEU A 137 -3.83 10.31 10.94
N ALA A 138 -4.28 9.47 9.99
CA ALA A 138 -4.11 9.71 8.56
C ALA A 138 -4.71 11.05 8.12
N ILE A 139 -5.85 11.46 8.68
CA ILE A 139 -6.53 12.72 8.30
C ILE A 139 -5.63 13.92 8.63
N PRO A 140 -5.33 14.25 9.91
CA PRO A 140 -4.49 15.40 10.21
C PRO A 140 -3.08 15.25 9.61
N LEU A 141 -2.53 14.04 9.55
CA LEU A 141 -1.22 13.78 8.96
C LEU A 141 -1.15 14.22 7.50
N PHE A 142 -2.14 13.83 6.70
CA PHE A 142 -2.12 14.08 5.25
C PHE A 142 -2.41 15.54 4.94
N TRP A 143 -3.30 16.19 5.69
CA TRP A 143 -3.53 17.62 5.54
C TRP A 143 -2.28 18.44 5.89
N LEU A 144 -1.57 18.08 6.97
CA LEU A 144 -0.28 18.70 7.29
C LEU A 144 0.78 18.43 6.21
N ALA A 145 0.88 17.18 5.75
CA ALA A 145 1.81 16.79 4.69
C ALA A 145 1.58 17.60 3.41
N LYS A 146 0.31 17.86 3.06
CA LYS A 146 -0.06 18.66 1.89
C LYS A 146 0.45 20.09 2.00
N ILE A 147 0.30 20.71 3.17
CA ILE A 147 0.80 22.07 3.47
C ILE A 147 2.33 22.10 3.39
N MET A 148 3.00 21.02 3.82
CA MET A 148 4.46 20.89 3.81
C MET A 148 5.04 20.45 2.45
N GLY A 149 4.21 20.24 1.42
CA GLY A 149 4.65 19.78 0.10
C GLY A 149 5.14 18.33 0.06
N ILE A 150 4.82 17.52 1.07
CA ILE A 150 5.19 16.11 1.15
C ILE A 150 4.20 15.30 0.30
N LYS A 151 4.69 14.30 -0.45
CA LYS A 151 3.85 13.46 -1.30
C LYS A 151 2.96 12.53 -0.47
N ILE A 152 1.69 12.44 -0.85
CA ILE A 152 0.68 11.68 -0.11
C ILE A 152 0.23 10.47 -0.91
N ILE A 153 0.46 9.29 -0.35
CA ILE A 153 0.06 8.00 -0.92
C ILE A 153 -0.94 7.34 0.03
N PHE A 154 -2.19 7.24 -0.41
CA PHE A 154 -3.24 6.54 0.33
C PHE A 154 -3.58 5.22 -0.34
N VAL A 155 -3.80 4.16 0.45
CA VAL A 155 -4.34 2.88 -0.03
C VAL A 155 -5.67 2.64 0.68
N GLU A 156 -6.78 2.64 -0.06
CA GLU A 156 -8.08 2.38 0.52
C GLU A 156 -8.18 0.94 1.05
N SER A 157 -8.96 0.77 2.12
CA SER A 157 -9.10 -0.51 2.80
C SER A 157 -9.72 -1.58 1.90
N TRP A 158 -9.24 -2.82 1.98
CA TRP A 158 -9.76 -3.91 1.15
C TRP A 158 -11.26 -4.16 1.36
N VAL A 159 -11.81 -3.82 2.53
CA VAL A 159 -13.22 -4.12 2.85
C VAL A 159 -14.18 -3.17 2.14
N ARG A 160 -13.67 -2.10 1.51
CA ARG A 160 -14.46 -1.10 0.82
C ARG A 160 -14.60 -1.46 -0.65
N VAL A 161 -15.68 -2.17 -0.96
CA VAL A 161 -15.98 -2.66 -2.32
C VAL A 161 -16.84 -1.67 -3.13
N HIS A 162 -17.81 -1.01 -2.48
CA HIS A 162 -18.79 -0.15 -3.14
C HIS A 162 -18.91 1.26 -2.57
N HIS A 163 -18.33 1.52 -1.39
CA HIS A 163 -18.54 2.77 -0.66
C HIS A 163 -17.24 3.39 -0.16
N LYS A 164 -17.22 4.73 -0.13
CA LYS A 164 -16.13 5.53 0.43
C LYS A 164 -15.97 5.24 1.93
N SER A 165 -14.73 5.06 2.39
CA SER A 165 -14.48 5.19 3.83
C SER A 165 -14.59 6.66 4.25
N GLN A 166 -14.90 6.94 5.52
CA GLN A 166 -14.93 8.32 6.03
C GLN A 166 -13.56 8.99 5.87
N THR A 167 -12.49 8.27 6.25
CA THR A 167 -11.10 8.69 6.03
C THR A 167 -10.81 8.92 4.55
N GLY A 168 -11.10 7.94 3.71
CA GLY A 168 -10.90 8.00 2.26
C GLY A 168 -11.57 9.21 1.64
N LYS A 169 -12.83 9.51 2.01
CA LYS A 169 -13.55 10.71 1.56
C LYS A 169 -12.79 12.00 1.90
N LEU A 170 -12.21 12.09 3.10
CA LEU A 170 -11.51 13.28 3.60
C LEU A 170 -10.10 13.44 3.06
N VAL A 171 -9.38 12.34 2.80
CA VAL A 171 -7.99 12.37 2.33
C VAL A 171 -7.86 12.31 0.82
N TYR A 172 -8.88 11.82 0.10
CA TYR A 172 -8.89 11.75 -1.36
C TYR A 172 -8.56 13.07 -2.07
N PRO A 173 -9.10 14.25 -1.70
CA PRO A 173 -8.78 15.49 -2.40
C PRO A 173 -7.33 15.96 -2.19
N VAL A 174 -6.67 15.52 -1.12
CA VAL A 174 -5.28 15.91 -0.82
C VAL A 174 -4.24 14.89 -1.24
N SER A 175 -4.66 13.66 -1.56
CA SER A 175 -3.75 12.57 -1.94
C SER A 175 -3.17 12.78 -3.34
N ASP A 176 -1.86 12.66 -3.49
CA ASP A 176 -1.19 12.66 -4.80
C ASP A 176 -1.43 11.31 -5.51
N MET A 177 -1.39 10.22 -4.75
CA MET A 177 -1.68 8.87 -5.24
C MET A 177 -2.71 8.22 -4.32
N PHE A 178 -3.79 7.71 -4.91
CA PHE A 178 -4.87 7.06 -4.17
C PHE A 178 -5.14 5.69 -4.78
N PHE A 179 -4.80 4.62 -4.07
CA PHE A 179 -4.93 3.25 -4.56
C PHE A 179 -6.23 2.61 -4.06
N VAL A 180 -6.91 1.90 -4.96
CA VAL A 180 -8.10 1.09 -4.66
C VAL A 180 -7.89 -0.35 -5.10
N GLN A 181 -8.52 -1.29 -4.39
CA GLN A 181 -8.32 -2.72 -4.62
C GLN A 181 -9.44 -3.39 -5.44
N TRP A 182 -10.53 -2.66 -5.70
CA TRP A 182 -11.68 -3.15 -6.47
C TRP A 182 -11.88 -2.26 -7.70
N PRO A 183 -12.15 -2.84 -8.88
CA PRO A 183 -12.36 -2.06 -10.09
C PRO A 183 -13.59 -1.13 -9.97
N THR A 184 -14.65 -1.59 -9.30
CA THR A 184 -15.86 -0.81 -8.98
C THR A 184 -15.56 0.50 -8.24
N MET A 185 -14.48 0.54 -7.46
CA MET A 185 -14.09 1.75 -6.71
C MET A 185 -13.58 2.86 -7.62
N LYS A 186 -13.31 2.62 -8.91
CA LYS A 186 -13.01 3.66 -9.90
C LYS A 186 -14.22 4.52 -10.21
N GLU A 187 -15.43 3.99 -10.12
CA GLU A 187 -16.67 4.78 -10.25
C GLU A 187 -16.84 5.72 -9.06
N VAL A 188 -16.47 5.23 -7.87
CA VAL A 188 -16.57 5.95 -6.58
C VAL A 188 -15.45 6.99 -6.42
N TYR A 189 -14.24 6.64 -6.85
CA TYR A 189 -13.03 7.46 -6.83
C TYR A 189 -12.41 7.53 -8.24
N PRO A 190 -12.89 8.43 -9.11
CA PRO A 190 -12.45 8.50 -10.51
C PRO A 190 -10.94 8.64 -10.71
N LYS A 191 -10.27 9.40 -9.83
CA LYS A 191 -8.82 9.67 -9.83
C LYS A 191 -7.99 8.56 -9.16
N ALA A 192 -8.63 7.55 -8.57
CA ALA A 192 -7.91 6.45 -7.94
C ALA A 192 -7.18 5.58 -8.96
N ILE A 193 -6.11 4.93 -8.53
CA ILE A 193 -5.38 3.92 -9.29
C ILE A 193 -5.83 2.55 -8.79
N TYR A 194 -6.34 1.73 -9.70
CA TYR A 194 -6.67 0.34 -9.37
C TYR A 194 -5.38 -0.47 -9.26
N ALA A 195 -5.14 -1.07 -8.10
CA ALA A 195 -3.92 -1.85 -7.81
C ALA A 195 -4.20 -3.35 -7.58
N GLY A 196 -5.43 -3.80 -7.80
CA GLY A 196 -5.83 -5.17 -7.49
C GLY A 196 -5.75 -5.49 -5.99
N ARG A 197 -5.76 -6.79 -5.66
CA ARG A 197 -5.70 -7.23 -4.27
C ARG A 197 -4.26 -7.13 -3.78
N LEU A 198 -3.99 -6.18 -2.88
CA LEU A 198 -2.68 -6.03 -2.22
C LEU A 198 -2.63 -6.98 -1.01
N SER A 199 -2.92 -8.27 -1.23
CA SER A 199 -3.06 -9.34 -0.22
C SER A 199 -1.99 -10.41 -0.30
#